data_AF-A0AAU9RGP6-F1
#
_entry.id   AF-A0AAU9RGP6-F1
#
_cell.length_a   1.000
_cell.length_b   1.000
_cell.length_c   1.000
_cell.angle_alpha   90.00
_cell.angle_beta   90.00
_cell.angle_gamma   90.00
#
_symmetry.space_group_name_H-M   'P 1'
#
loop_
_entity.id
_entity.type
_entity.pdbx_description
1 polymer ?
#
loop_
_entity_poly.entity_id
_entity_poly.type
_entity_poly.pdbx_seq_one_letter_code
_entity_poly.pdbx_strand_id
1 'polypeptide(L)'
;MVQHVTKMSETGEAVDIGKLAFITAMNQMANTCFSMNVADYNSGEAQGFLNAVKTVMFVVGQFNIADVFPWLKPLDPQGLRRRTKVAYNWLNSVSNEFVTKRLQHRKLKIARHGDMLDSLLDYVQEELELNYESVKVLLVVCISLHICHRVMSLIFTKRHINFL
;
A
#
# COMPACT_ATOMS: atom_id res chain seq x y z
N MET A 1 8.40 2.98 -15.12
CA MET A 1 7.44 2.39 -16.09
C MET A 1 7.92 2.57 -17.52
N VAL A 2 7.94 3.79 -18.07
CA VAL A 2 8.31 4.05 -19.49
C VAL A 2 9.66 3.42 -19.83
N GLN A 3 10.70 3.72 -19.06
CA GLN A 3 12.04 3.13 -19.26
C GLN A 3 12.04 1.59 -19.25
N HIS A 4 11.22 0.95 -18.40
CA HIS A 4 11.12 -0.50 -18.35
C HIS A 4 10.42 -1.07 -19.60
N VAL A 5 9.35 -0.44 -20.06
CA VAL A 5 8.65 -0.83 -21.29
C VAL A 5 9.54 -0.64 -22.52
N THR A 6 10.26 0.48 -22.59
CA THR A 6 11.23 0.74 -23.67
C THR A 6 12.30 -0.35 -23.71
N LYS A 7 12.89 -0.69 -22.57
CA LYS A 7 13.89 -1.76 -22.47
C LYS A 7 13.36 -3.11 -22.96
N MET A 8 12.16 -3.52 -22.53
CA MET A 8 11.55 -4.78 -22.95
C MET A 8 11.22 -4.78 -24.46
N SER A 9 10.82 -3.63 -25.00
CA SER A 9 10.62 -3.46 -26.45
C SER A 9 11.91 -3.61 -27.23
N GLU A 10 13.04 -3.09 -26.72
CA GLU A 10 14.36 -3.20 -27.36
C GLU A 10 14.90 -4.64 -27.34
N THR A 11 14.62 -5.40 -26.27
CA THR A 11 15.05 -6.81 -26.15
C THR A 11 14.07 -7.81 -26.76
N GLY A 12 12.88 -7.36 -27.20
CA GLY A 12 11.82 -8.22 -27.74
C GLY A 12 11.16 -9.11 -26.68
N GLU A 13 11.29 -8.76 -25.40
CA GLU A 13 10.75 -9.52 -24.28
C GLU A 13 9.26 -9.23 -24.04
N ALA A 14 8.51 -10.25 -23.63
CA ALA A 14 7.10 -10.10 -23.29
C ALA A 14 6.93 -9.29 -21.99
N VAL A 15 6.00 -8.33 -22.00
CA VAL A 15 5.69 -7.49 -20.83
C VAL A 15 4.52 -8.07 -20.04
N ASP A 16 4.75 -8.39 -18.77
CA ASP A 16 3.67 -8.71 -17.83
C ASP A 16 2.95 -7.40 -17.41
N ILE A 17 1.85 -7.10 -18.12
CA ILE A 17 1.02 -5.91 -17.89
C ILE A 17 0.46 -5.89 -16.46
N GLY A 18 0.12 -7.04 -15.88
CA GLY A 18 -0.42 -7.13 -14.52
C GLY A 18 0.62 -6.72 -13.49
N LYS A 19 1.83 -7.28 -13.60
CA LYS A 19 2.98 -6.90 -12.74
C LYS A 19 3.38 -5.44 -12.94
N LEU A 20 3.44 -4.96 -14.19
CA LEU A 20 3.79 -3.58 -14.52
C LEU A 20 2.78 -2.58 -13.92
N ALA A 21 1.49 -2.80 -14.14
CA ALA A 21 0.43 -1.95 -13.61
C ALA A 21 0.42 -1.94 -12.08
N PHE A 22 0.62 -3.11 -11.46
CA PHE A 22 0.72 -3.24 -10.01
C PHE A 22 1.90 -2.45 -9.45
N ILE A 23 3.13 -2.67 -9.95
CA ILE A 23 4.32 -1.95 -9.49
C ILE A 23 4.18 -0.43 -9.71
N THR A 24 3.59 -0.01 -10.83
CA THR A 24 3.36 1.40 -11.14
C THR A 24 2.40 2.04 -10.13
N ALA A 25 1.26 1.41 -9.86
CA ALA A 25 0.29 1.92 -8.89
C ALA A 25 0.88 2.01 -7.49
N MET A 26 1.72 1.04 -7.11
CA MET A 26 2.39 0.99 -5.82
C MET A 26 3.42 2.12 -5.66
N ASN A 27 4.24 2.35 -6.69
CA ASN A 27 5.19 3.46 -6.69
C ASN A 27 4.48 4.81 -6.68
N GLN A 28 3.40 4.97 -7.44
CA GLN A 28 2.62 6.19 -7.41
C GLN A 28 2.08 6.48 -6.00
N MET A 29 1.53 5.47 -5.33
CA MET A 29 1.01 5.59 -3.98
C MET A 29 2.11 5.92 -2.96
N ALA A 30 3.22 5.21 -2.99
CA ALA A 30 4.34 5.48 -2.10
C ALA A 30 4.97 6.87 -2.36
N ASN A 31 4.96 7.33 -3.60
CA ASN A 31 5.44 8.67 -3.94
C ASN A 31 4.50 9.75 -3.39
N THR A 32 3.17 9.55 -3.46
CA THR A 32 2.21 10.48 -2.86
C THR A 32 2.27 10.48 -1.33
N CYS A 33 2.42 9.31 -0.70
CA CYS A 33 2.42 9.21 0.77
C CYS A 33 3.76 9.61 1.39
N PHE A 34 4.87 9.26 0.75
CA PHE A 34 6.21 9.30 1.35
C PHE A 34 7.31 9.85 0.42
N SER A 35 6.97 10.30 -0.79
CA SER A 35 7.91 10.75 -1.81
C SER A 35 9.02 9.74 -2.16
N MET A 36 8.65 8.46 -2.28
CA MET A 36 9.58 7.41 -2.70
C MET A 36 8.97 6.40 -3.67
N ASN A 37 9.86 5.75 -4.42
CA ASN A 37 9.54 4.51 -5.11
C ASN A 37 9.89 3.34 -4.21
N VAL A 38 8.91 2.48 -3.96
CA VAL A 38 8.99 1.30 -3.09
C VAL A 38 9.32 0.02 -3.86
N ALA A 39 9.25 0.07 -5.20
CA ALA A 39 9.50 -1.06 -6.05
C ALA A 39 10.27 -0.70 -7.33
N ASP A 40 11.37 -1.39 -7.58
CA ASP A 40 11.99 -1.40 -8.91
C ASP A 40 11.42 -2.56 -9.74
N TYR A 41 11.33 -2.37 -11.05
CA TYR A 41 10.85 -3.37 -12.00
C TYR A 41 11.85 -4.53 -12.15
N ASN A 42 13.11 -4.32 -11.76
CA ASN A 42 14.21 -5.28 -11.91
C ASN A 42 14.70 -5.90 -10.59
N SER A 43 14.31 -5.36 -9.41
CA SER A 43 14.83 -5.81 -8.12
C SER A 43 13.80 -6.56 -7.28
N GLY A 44 14.25 -7.57 -6.54
CA GLY A 44 13.45 -8.34 -5.58
C GLY A 44 13.24 -7.61 -4.24
N GLU A 45 13.87 -6.46 -4.02
CA GLU A 45 13.85 -5.74 -2.73
C GLU A 45 12.46 -5.22 -2.36
N ALA A 46 11.59 -5.03 -3.36
CA ALA A 46 10.21 -4.62 -3.18
C ALA A 46 9.27 -5.74 -2.70
N GLN A 47 9.74 -6.98 -2.67
CA GLN A 47 8.88 -8.16 -2.54
C GLN A 47 8.11 -8.17 -1.22
N GLY A 48 8.68 -7.64 -0.13
CA GLY A 48 8.00 -7.51 1.17
C GLY A 48 6.76 -6.61 1.10
N PHE A 49 6.91 -5.41 0.54
CA PHE A 49 5.81 -4.45 0.35
C PHE A 49 4.74 -4.97 -0.60
N LEU A 50 5.20 -5.54 -1.72
CA LEU A 50 4.30 -6.15 -2.70
C LEU A 50 3.53 -7.34 -2.11
N ASN A 51 4.17 -8.20 -1.32
CA ASN A 51 3.52 -9.35 -0.69
C ASN A 51 2.52 -8.91 0.41
N ALA A 52 2.89 -7.93 1.23
CA ALA A 52 1.99 -7.43 2.27
C ALA A 52 0.74 -6.81 1.65
N VAL A 53 0.88 -5.96 0.63
CA VAL A 53 -0.26 -5.37 -0.07
C VAL A 53 -1.08 -6.40 -0.83
N LYS A 54 -0.46 -7.37 -1.52
CA LYS A 54 -1.20 -8.51 -2.11
C LYS A 54 -1.98 -9.28 -1.06
N THR A 55 -1.44 -9.44 0.15
CA THR A 55 -2.13 -10.10 1.26
C THR A 55 -3.31 -9.27 1.75
N VAL A 56 -3.15 -7.95 1.92
CA VAL A 56 -4.27 -7.05 2.26
C VAL A 56 -5.35 -7.12 1.18
N MET A 57 -4.98 -7.05 -0.09
CA MET A 57 -5.92 -7.17 -1.21
C MET A 57 -6.68 -8.48 -1.18
N PHE A 58 -5.99 -9.60 -0.94
CA PHE A 58 -6.60 -10.91 -0.85
C PHE A 58 -7.61 -10.98 0.30
N VAL A 59 -7.22 -10.49 1.48
CA VAL A 59 -8.07 -10.48 2.67
C VAL A 59 -9.29 -9.59 2.48
N VAL A 60 -9.12 -8.35 2.00
CA VAL A 60 -10.24 -7.40 1.83
C VAL A 60 -11.19 -7.85 0.72
N GLY A 61 -10.68 -8.49 -0.32
CA GLY A 61 -11.51 -9.05 -1.39
C GLY A 61 -12.22 -10.35 -1.02
N GLN A 62 -11.85 -11.01 0.08
CA GLN A 62 -12.42 -12.28 0.48
C GLN A 62 -13.64 -12.06 1.39
N PHE A 63 -14.76 -12.66 1.01
CA PHE A 63 -15.94 -12.74 1.87
C PHE A 63 -15.60 -13.50 3.16
N ASN A 64 -15.93 -12.93 4.32
CA ASN A 64 -15.65 -13.51 5.63
C ASN A 64 -16.95 -14.03 6.28
N ILE A 65 -17.05 -15.35 6.42
CA ILE A 65 -18.18 -16.06 7.03
C ILE A 65 -18.39 -15.60 8.49
N ALA A 66 -17.31 -15.26 9.20
CA ALA A 66 -17.39 -14.78 10.58
C ALA A 66 -18.02 -13.36 10.71
N ASP A 67 -18.12 -12.61 9.60
CA ASP A 67 -18.83 -11.33 9.59
C ASP A 67 -20.35 -11.51 9.47
N VAL A 68 -20.81 -12.63 8.89
CA VAL A 68 -22.24 -13.00 8.82
C VAL A 68 -22.67 -13.80 10.06
N PHE A 69 -21.79 -14.62 10.61
CA PHE A 69 -22.05 -15.47 11.76
C PHE A 69 -21.10 -15.14 12.93
N PRO A 70 -21.46 -14.17 13.80
CA PRO A 70 -20.55 -13.64 14.82
C PRO A 70 -20.01 -14.66 15.82
N TRP A 71 -20.73 -15.75 16.07
CA TRP A 71 -20.27 -16.82 16.97
C TRP A 71 -19.09 -17.62 16.41
N LEU A 72 -18.81 -17.56 15.10
CA LEU A 72 -17.64 -18.17 14.47
C LEU A 72 -16.37 -17.29 14.56
N LYS A 73 -16.48 -16.03 15.02
CA LYS A 73 -15.35 -15.10 15.14
C LYS A 73 -14.15 -15.65 15.94
N PRO A 74 -14.32 -16.37 17.06
CA PRO A 74 -13.19 -16.91 17.81
C PRO A 74 -12.43 -18.00 17.05
N LEU A 75 -13.10 -18.73 16.15
CA LEU A 75 -12.52 -19.85 15.40
C LEU A 75 -11.68 -19.39 14.20
N ASP A 76 -11.93 -18.18 13.69
CA ASP A 76 -11.30 -17.65 12.45
C ASP A 76 -11.29 -18.71 11.33
N PRO A 77 -12.48 -19.21 10.88
CA PRO A 77 -12.58 -20.40 10.04
C PRO A 77 -11.85 -20.26 8.69
N GLN A 78 -11.64 -19.04 8.21
CA GLN A 78 -10.92 -18.74 6.97
C GLN A 78 -9.47 -18.29 7.21
N GLY A 79 -9.05 -18.18 8.48
CA GLY A 79 -7.73 -17.67 8.86
C GLY A 79 -7.51 -16.21 8.45
N LEU A 80 -8.59 -15.48 8.15
CA LEU A 80 -8.53 -14.14 7.59
C LEU A 80 -7.93 -13.18 8.60
N ARG A 81 -8.38 -13.23 9.85
CA ARG A 81 -7.87 -12.36 10.92
C ARG A 81 -6.37 -12.55 11.12
N ARG A 82 -5.90 -13.81 11.10
CA ARG A 82 -4.46 -14.11 11.21
C ARG A 82 -3.68 -13.54 10.03
N ARG A 83 -4.16 -13.69 8.79
CA ARG A 83 -3.50 -13.15 7.59
C ARG A 83 -3.48 -11.63 7.58
N THR A 84 -4.59 -10.98 7.93
CA THR A 84 -4.67 -9.52 8.06
C THR A 84 -3.67 -9.01 9.08
N LYS A 85 -3.55 -9.68 10.24
CA LYS A 85 -2.62 -9.26 11.30
C LYS A 85 -1.17 -9.26 10.82
N VAL A 86 -0.74 -10.27 10.06
CA VAL A 86 0.61 -10.32 9.50
C VAL A 86 0.86 -9.15 8.55
N ALA A 87 -0.06 -8.91 7.61
CA ALA A 87 0.06 -7.82 6.65
C ALA A 87 0.00 -6.43 7.32
N TYR A 88 -0.89 -6.27 8.30
CA TYR A 88 -1.00 -5.05 9.11
C TYR A 88 0.28 -4.77 9.90
N ASN A 89 0.83 -5.78 10.59
CA ASN A 89 2.06 -5.62 11.37
C ASN A 89 3.22 -5.16 10.47
N TRP A 90 3.32 -5.73 9.27
CA TRP A 90 4.32 -5.36 8.29
C TRP A 90 4.12 -3.90 7.81
N LEU A 91 2.90 -3.52 7.42
CA LEU A 91 2.58 -2.15 7.00
C LEU A 91 2.85 -1.14 8.12
N ASN A 92 2.45 -1.45 9.35
CA ASN A 92 2.70 -0.62 10.52
C ASN A 92 4.20 -0.44 10.78
N SER A 93 5.02 -1.49 10.62
CA SER A 93 6.47 -1.40 10.75
C SER A 93 7.06 -0.42 9.74
N VAL A 94 6.63 -0.50 8.47
CA VAL A 94 7.09 0.39 7.41
C VAL A 94 6.63 1.83 7.64
N SER A 95 5.36 2.04 7.99
CA SER A 95 4.86 3.37 8.36
C SER A 95 5.63 3.97 9.54
N ASN A 96 5.94 3.16 10.55
CA ASN A 96 6.72 3.59 11.71
C ASN A 96 8.15 4.00 11.34
N GLU A 97 8.78 3.29 10.42
CA GLU A 97 10.10 3.64 9.89
C GLU A 97 10.06 5.01 9.19
N PHE A 98 9.07 5.26 8.33
CA PHE A 98 8.95 6.55 7.64
C PHE A 98 8.62 7.72 8.56
N VAL A 99 7.69 7.52 9.49
CA VAL A 99 7.38 8.53 10.52
C VAL A 99 8.66 8.87 11.30
N THR A 100 9.41 7.84 11.74
CA THR A 100 10.64 8.03 12.51
C THR A 100 11.70 8.81 11.73
N LYS A 101 11.98 8.39 10.48
CA LYS A 101 12.92 9.09 9.59
C LYS A 101 12.51 10.54 9.37
N ARG A 102 11.21 10.79 9.14
CA ARG A 102 10.72 12.15 8.88
C ARG A 102 10.80 13.05 10.11
N LEU A 103 10.53 12.52 11.29
CA LEU A 103 10.73 13.22 12.56
C LEU A 103 12.20 13.56 12.78
N GLN A 104 13.13 12.67 12.43
CA GLN A 104 14.57 12.96 12.49
C GLN A 104 14.97 14.06 11.51
N HIS A 105 14.48 14.02 10.26
CA HIS A 105 14.73 15.08 9.28
C HIS A 105 14.27 16.46 9.76
N ARG A 106 13.11 16.53 10.41
CA ARG A 106 12.60 17.77 11.02
C ARG A 106 13.51 18.27 12.13
N LYS A 107 13.99 17.39 13.02
CA LYS A 107 14.95 17.76 14.07
C LYS A 107 16.25 18.33 13.49
N LEU A 108 16.70 17.78 12.37
CA LEU A 108 17.89 18.23 11.63
C LEU A 108 17.62 19.44 10.73
N LYS A 109 16.40 19.99 10.72
CA LYS A 109 15.98 21.11 9.85
C LYS A 109 16.23 20.86 8.36
N ILE A 110 16.17 19.59 7.94
CA ILE A 110 16.21 19.22 6.53
C ILE A 110 14.91 19.70 5.86
N ALA A 111 15.01 20.12 4.60
CA ALA A 111 13.85 20.57 3.83
C ALA A 111 12.73 19.51 3.80
N ARG A 112 11.49 19.98 3.86
CA ARG A 112 10.29 19.13 3.74
C ARG A 112 10.20 18.52 2.34
N HIS A 113 9.62 17.32 2.27
CA HIS A 113 9.30 16.65 1.01
C HIS A 113 7.99 17.19 0.42
N GLY A 114 7.09 17.71 1.27
CA GLY A 114 5.81 18.26 0.85
C GLY A 114 4.81 17.18 0.43
N ASP A 115 4.97 15.96 0.96
CA ASP A 115 4.06 14.84 0.75
C ASP A 115 2.97 14.78 1.83
N MET A 116 2.07 13.81 1.68
CA MET A 116 0.98 13.58 2.64
C MET A 116 1.51 13.35 4.07
N LEU A 117 2.61 12.61 4.24
CA LEU A 117 3.19 12.38 5.57
C LEU A 117 3.64 13.69 6.20
N ASP A 118 4.25 14.61 5.44
CA ASP A 118 4.60 15.93 5.96
C ASP A 118 3.37 16.71 6.42
N SER A 119 2.30 16.74 5.62
CA SER A 119 1.05 17.40 6.02
C SER A 119 0.46 16.79 7.29
N LEU A 120 0.40 15.46 7.40
CA LEU A 120 -0.13 14.79 8.59
C LEU A 120 0.69 15.08 9.85
N LEU A 121 2.02 15.14 9.72
CA LEU A 121 2.89 15.49 10.84
C LEU A 121 2.81 16.98 11.21
N ASP A 122 2.44 17.85 10.26
CA ASP A 122 2.17 19.26 10.54
C ASP A 122 0.88 19.40 11.36
N TYR A 123 -0.18 18.68 10.99
CA TYR A 123 -1.42 18.61 11.79
C TYR A 123 -1.19 18.10 13.21
N VAL A 124 -0.32 17.10 13.43
CA VAL A 124 0.03 16.63 14.79
C VAL A 124 0.74 17.72 15.61
N GLN A 125 1.47 18.63 14.96
CA GLN A 125 2.16 19.73 15.64
C GLN A 125 1.26 20.93 15.91
N GLU A 126 0.26 21.15 15.06
CA GLU A 126 -0.64 22.30 15.11
C GLU A 126 -1.92 22.05 15.91
N GLU A 127 -2.46 20.82 15.92
CA GLU A 127 -3.71 20.46 16.61
C GLU A 127 -3.52 19.31 17.60
N LEU A 128 -4.02 19.48 18.84
CA LEU A 128 -3.87 18.53 19.95
C LEU A 128 -4.70 17.23 19.81
N GLU A 129 -5.51 17.08 18.76
CA GLU A 129 -6.39 15.91 18.58
C GLU A 129 -5.71 14.74 17.87
N LEU A 130 -4.69 14.99 17.04
CA LEU A 130 -3.97 13.95 16.31
C LEU A 130 -2.66 13.60 16.98
N ASN A 131 -2.44 12.31 17.24
CA ASN A 131 -1.17 11.77 17.71
C ASN A 131 -0.48 10.91 16.63
N TYR A 132 0.79 10.57 16.86
CA TYR A 132 1.56 9.77 15.91
C TYR A 132 0.97 8.36 15.64
N GLU A 133 0.25 7.78 16.59
CA GLU A 133 -0.48 6.52 16.37
C GLU A 133 -1.63 6.71 15.38
N SER A 134 -2.36 7.82 15.50
CA SER A 134 -3.45 8.18 14.59
C SER A 134 -2.93 8.41 13.17
N VAL A 135 -1.76 9.06 13.02
CA VAL A 135 -1.09 9.20 11.71
C VAL A 135 -0.74 7.85 11.12
N LYS A 136 -0.18 6.93 11.91
CA LYS A 136 0.15 5.57 11.42
C LYS A 136 -1.10 4.81 10.99
N VAL A 137 -2.17 4.85 11.79
CA VAL A 137 -3.46 4.22 11.44
C VAL A 137 -4.01 4.83 10.15
N LEU A 138 -4.00 6.16 10.03
CA LEU A 138 -4.51 6.84 8.85
C LEU A 138 -3.70 6.48 7.60
N LEU A 139 -2.37 6.39 7.69
CA LEU A 139 -1.52 5.93 6.58
C LEU A 139 -1.91 4.51 6.14
N VAL A 140 -2.05 3.58 7.09
CA VAL A 140 -2.43 2.20 6.79
C VAL A 140 -3.82 2.12 6.16
N VAL A 141 -4.78 2.90 6.66
CA VAL A 141 -6.14 2.98 6.12
C VAL A 141 -6.13 3.58 4.72
N CYS A 142 -5.48 4.73 4.52
CA CYS A 142 -5.39 5.40 3.22
C CYS A 142 -4.73 4.51 2.19
N ILE A 143 -3.60 3.87 2.52
CA ILE A 143 -2.92 2.90 1.65
C ILE A 143 -3.88 1.77 1.29
N SER A 144 -4.53 1.14 2.28
CA SER A 144 -5.46 0.02 2.06
C SER A 144 -6.67 0.40 1.20
N LEU A 145 -7.25 1.59 1.41
CA LEU A 145 -8.40 2.09 0.67
C LEU A 145 -8.02 2.45 -0.77
N HIS A 146 -6.86 3.10 -0.96
CA HIS A 146 -6.37 3.45 -2.30
C HIS A 146 -6.06 2.20 -3.13
N ILE A 147 -5.46 1.19 -2.50
CA ILE A 147 -5.24 -0.12 -3.10
C ILE A 147 -6.58 -0.73 -3.52
N CYS A 148 -7.55 -0.81 -2.60
CA CYS A 148 -8.86 -1.40 -2.91
C CYS A 148 -9.57 -0.68 -4.05
N HIS A 149 -9.62 0.66 -4.03
CA HIS A 149 -10.30 1.42 -5.06
C HIS A 149 -9.67 1.24 -6.45
N ARG A 150 -8.33 1.34 -6.55
CA ARG A 150 -7.64 1.24 -7.85
C ARG A 150 -7.63 -0.18 -8.40
N VAL A 151 -7.50 -1.19 -7.55
CA VAL A 151 -7.52 -2.60 -7.98
C VAL A 151 -8.94 -3.01 -8.36
N MET A 152 -9.95 -2.65 -7.56
CA MET A 152 -11.34 -2.94 -7.92
C MET A 152 -11.66 -2.29 -9.27
N SER A 153 -11.27 -1.04 -9.50
CA SER A 153 -11.41 -0.39 -10.80
C SER A 153 -10.75 -1.19 -11.93
N LEU A 154 -9.52 -1.69 -11.76
CA LEU A 154 -8.84 -2.53 -12.76
C LEU A 154 -9.52 -3.88 -13.00
N ILE A 155 -10.03 -4.55 -11.95
CA ILE A 155 -10.73 -5.83 -12.05
C ILE A 155 -12.11 -5.66 -12.73
N PHE A 156 -12.88 -4.65 -12.34
CA PHE A 156 -14.18 -4.35 -12.93
C PHE A 156 -14.05 -3.92 -14.40
N THR A 157 -12.99 -3.18 -14.75
CA THR A 157 -12.72 -2.83 -16.15
C THR A 157 -12.39 -4.07 -17.00
N LYS A 158 -11.62 -5.03 -16.46
CA LYS A 158 -11.37 -6.33 -17.12
C LYS A 158 -12.63 -7.19 -17.28
N ARG A 159 -13.54 -7.14 -16.30
CA ARG A 159 -14.81 -7.89 -16.37
C ARG A 159 -15.75 -7.33 -17.44
N HIS A 160 -15.70 -6.02 -17.70
CA HIS A 160 -16.48 -5.41 -18.79
C HIS A 160 -15.93 -5.72 -20.19
N ILE A 161 -14.61 -5.89 -20.33
CA ILE A 161 -13.97 -6.18 -21.62
C ILE A 161 -14.16 -7.64 -22.07
N ASN A 162 -14.34 -8.59 -21.14
CA ASN A 162 -14.57 -10.00 -21.49
C ASN A 162 -16.06 -10.34 -21.73
N PHE A 163 -16.94 -9.35 -21.78
CA PHE A 163 -18.38 -9.50 -22.05
C PHE A 163 -18.84 -8.74 -23.32
N LEU A 164 -17.90 -8.24 -24.13
CA LEU A 164 -18.09 -7.71 -25.48
C LEU A 164 -17.14 -8.43 -26.44
#